data_AF-A0A846W6A0-F1
#
_entry.id   AF-A0A846W6A0-F1
#
_cell.length_a   1.000
_cell.length_b   1.000
_cell.length_c   1.000
_cell.angle_alpha   90.00
_cell.angle_beta   90.00
_cell.angle_gamma   90.00
#
_symmetry.space_group_name_H-M   'P 1'
#
loop_
_entity.id
_entity.type
_entity.pdbx_description
1 polymer ?
#
loop_
_entity_poly.entity_id
_entity_poly.type
_entity_poly.pdbx_seq_one_letter_code
_entity_poly.pdbx_strand_id
1 'polypeptide(L)'
;MSDVKRISWGKPRKPTDADRDALRAELLARARAVRADGWATHRDEWPDGQIATVAYLLGDTDVLAELEESEGTVLSRYAAELFGFHGGRKDIEAGLVGTQAWFDTVRKALGAGA
;
A
#
# COMPACT_ATOMS: atom_id res chain seq x y z
N MET A 1 38.24 1.12 25.76
CA MET A 1 37.45 0.60 24.62
C MET A 1 36.00 0.93 24.90
N SER A 2 35.37 1.77 24.07
CA SER A 2 34.04 2.30 24.34
C SER A 2 32.96 1.24 24.08
N ASP A 3 32.16 0.94 25.11
CA ASP A 3 30.93 0.15 24.98
C ASP A 3 29.94 0.87 24.08
N VAL A 4 29.93 0.52 22.80
CA VAL A 4 28.88 0.97 21.87
C VAL A 4 27.60 0.25 22.27
N LYS A 5 26.68 0.97 22.92
CA LYS A 5 25.31 0.49 23.16
C LYS A 5 24.71 0.07 21.81
N ARG A 6 24.59 -1.24 21.60
CA ARG A 6 23.85 -1.79 20.45
C ARG A 6 22.42 -1.29 20.51
N ILE A 7 21.94 -0.72 19.41
CA ILE A 7 20.53 -0.33 19.28
C ILE A 7 19.70 -1.61 19.37
N SER A 8 18.94 -1.75 20.46
CA SER A 8 17.96 -2.82 20.61
C SER A 8 16.67 -2.38 19.93
N TRP A 9 16.48 -2.81 18.69
CA TRP A 9 15.20 -2.66 18.00
C TRP A 9 14.18 -3.61 18.64
N GLY A 10 13.00 -3.11 18.99
CA GLY A 10 11.92 -3.91 19.57
C GLY A 10 11.46 -5.05 18.65
N LYS A 11 10.56 -5.91 19.13
CA LYS A 11 10.01 -7.00 18.30
C LYS A 11 9.33 -6.40 17.05
N PRO A 12 9.56 -6.95 15.85
CA PRO A 12 8.89 -6.49 14.65
C PRO A 12 7.38 -6.53 14.84
N ARG A 13 6.69 -5.43 14.50
CA ARG A 13 5.22 -5.36 14.54
C ARG A 13 4.65 -6.48 13.67
N LYS A 14 3.68 -7.21 14.22
CA LYS A 14 2.87 -8.16 13.46
C LYS A 14 1.51 -7.50 13.20
N PRO A 15 1.18 -7.16 11.94
CA PRO A 15 -0.12 -6.62 11.60
C PRO A 15 -1.24 -7.56 12.02
N THR A 16 -2.28 -7.00 12.61
CA THR A 16 -3.52 -7.69 12.97
C THR A 16 -4.52 -7.64 11.81
N ASP A 17 -5.60 -8.42 11.90
CA ASP A 17 -6.71 -8.28 10.95
C ASP A 17 -7.33 -6.89 10.98
N ALA A 18 -7.44 -6.29 12.18
CA ALA A 18 -7.94 -4.93 12.34
C ALA A 18 -7.04 -3.89 11.65
N ASP A 19 -5.72 -4.06 11.67
CA ASP A 19 -4.80 -3.17 10.94
C ASP A 19 -5.04 -3.25 9.42
N ARG A 20 -5.26 -4.47 8.91
CA ARG A 20 -5.55 -4.70 7.48
C ARG A 20 -6.91 -4.12 7.09
N ASP A 21 -7.92 -4.26 7.94
CA ASP A 21 -9.25 -3.69 7.70
C ASP A 21 -9.24 -2.17 7.72
N ALA A 22 -8.50 -1.55 8.65
CA ALA A 22 -8.31 -0.10 8.69
C ALA A 22 -7.63 0.41 7.43
N LEU A 23 -6.54 -0.23 7.00
CA LEU A 23 -5.85 0.11 5.76
C LEU A 23 -6.77 -0.04 4.54
N ARG A 24 -7.56 -1.12 4.47
CA ARG A 24 -8.55 -1.32 3.41
C ARG A 24 -9.57 -0.18 3.37
N ALA A 25 -10.10 0.22 4.53
CA ALA A 25 -11.08 1.30 4.61
C ALA A 25 -10.49 2.65 4.15
N GLU A 26 -9.25 2.96 4.57
CA GLU A 26 -8.50 4.14 4.16
C GLU A 26 -8.31 4.19 2.63
N LEU A 27 -7.83 3.10 2.04
CA LEU A 27 -7.61 3.01 0.59
C LEU A 27 -8.91 3.13 -0.20
N LEU A 28 -10.00 2.51 0.27
CA LEU A 28 -11.32 2.65 -0.35
C LEU A 28 -11.83 4.08 -0.29
N ALA A 29 -11.66 4.77 0.83
CA ALA A 29 -12.08 6.16 0.99
C ALA A 29 -11.33 7.08 0.01
N ARG A 30 -10.01 6.93 -0.09
CA ARG A 30 -9.17 7.72 -1.01
C ARG A 30 -9.48 7.46 -2.48
N ALA A 31 -9.64 6.19 -2.85
CA ALA A 31 -9.99 5.84 -4.23
C ALA A 31 -11.37 6.39 -4.63
N ARG A 32 -12.33 6.43 -3.70
CA ARG A 32 -13.64 7.07 -3.94
C ARG A 32 -13.54 8.59 -4.03
N ALA A 33 -12.72 9.24 -3.19
CA ALA A 33 -12.48 10.68 -3.28
C ALA A 33 -11.93 11.08 -4.65
N VAL A 34 -10.90 10.38 -5.14
CA VAL A 34 -10.34 10.62 -6.48
C VAL A 34 -11.38 10.40 -7.59
N ARG A 35 -12.26 9.40 -7.46
CA ARG A 35 -13.35 9.20 -8.44
C ARG A 35 -14.37 10.35 -8.44
N ALA A 36 -14.60 10.98 -7.29
CA ALA A 36 -15.57 12.07 -7.16
C ALA A 36 -14.97 13.42 -7.60
N ASP A 37 -13.76 13.71 -7.15
CA ASP A 37 -13.18 15.06 -7.22
C ASP A 37 -12.00 15.16 -8.21
N GLY A 38 -11.55 14.02 -8.77
CA GLY A 38 -10.36 13.93 -9.61
C GLY A 38 -9.06 14.02 -8.81
N TRP A 39 -7.92 14.06 -9.51
CA TRP A 39 -6.60 14.04 -8.88
C TRP A 39 -6.10 15.40 -8.37
N ALA A 40 -6.57 16.51 -8.93
CA ALA A 40 -5.96 17.83 -8.76
C ALA A 40 -5.77 18.23 -7.30
N THR A 41 -6.83 18.13 -6.49
CA THR A 41 -6.80 18.49 -5.07
C THR A 41 -5.93 17.54 -4.23
N HIS A 42 -5.80 16.28 -4.65
CA HIS A 42 -5.11 15.26 -3.87
C HIS A 42 -3.61 15.20 -4.15
N ARG A 43 -3.16 15.63 -5.33
CA ARG A 43 -1.73 15.61 -5.72
C ARG A 43 -0.86 16.54 -4.88
N ASP A 44 -1.42 17.65 -4.40
CA ASP A 44 -0.67 18.60 -3.57
C ASP A 44 -0.59 18.17 -2.09
N GLU A 45 -1.52 17.33 -1.66
CA GLU A 45 -1.66 16.94 -0.24
C GLU A 45 -1.01 15.59 0.07
N TRP A 46 -0.94 14.69 -0.91
CA TRP A 46 -0.55 13.31 -0.68
C TRP A 46 0.89 13.04 -1.11
N PRO A 47 1.64 12.22 -0.36
CA PRO A 47 2.94 11.77 -0.82
C PRO A 47 2.80 10.89 -2.07
N ASP A 48 3.79 10.93 -2.96
CA ASP A 48 3.80 10.20 -4.23
C ASP A 48 3.45 8.71 -4.09
N GLY A 49 3.97 8.04 -3.06
CA GLY A 49 3.66 6.64 -2.80
C GLY A 49 2.17 6.39 -2.53
N GLN A 50 1.48 7.33 -1.91
CA GLN A 50 0.03 7.27 -1.68
C GLN A 50 -0.74 7.53 -2.98
N ILE A 51 -0.30 8.50 -3.79
CA ILE A 51 -0.88 8.77 -5.12
C ILE A 51 -0.75 7.51 -5.99
N ALA A 52 0.45 6.93 -6.07
CA ALA A 52 0.73 5.71 -6.83
C ALA A 52 -0.15 4.53 -6.40
N THR A 53 -0.38 4.37 -5.09
CA THR A 53 -1.23 3.29 -4.58
C THR A 53 -2.68 3.44 -5.00
N VAL A 54 -3.21 4.66 -4.93
CA VAL A 54 -4.59 4.94 -5.34
C VAL A 54 -4.73 4.82 -6.86
N ALA A 55 -3.73 5.25 -7.64
CA ALA A 55 -3.68 5.08 -9.09
C ALA A 55 -3.69 3.59 -9.46
N TYR A 56 -2.88 2.78 -8.77
CA TYR A 56 -2.86 1.32 -8.94
C TYR A 56 -4.21 0.64 -8.61
N LEU A 57 -4.93 1.14 -7.61
CA LEU A 57 -6.28 0.66 -7.29
C LEU A 57 -7.31 1.03 -8.36
N LEU A 58 -7.19 2.22 -8.94
CA LEU A 58 -8.09 2.74 -9.97
C LEU A 58 -7.76 2.22 -11.37
N GLY A 59 -6.59 1.62 -11.57
CA GLY A 59 -6.10 1.21 -12.88
C GLY A 59 -5.63 2.40 -13.74
N ASP A 60 -5.24 3.49 -13.09
CA ASP A 60 -4.79 4.72 -13.74
C ASP A 60 -3.30 4.62 -14.10
N THR A 61 -3.03 4.11 -15.30
CA THR A 61 -1.67 3.85 -15.77
C THR A 61 -0.91 5.12 -16.12
N ASP A 62 -1.61 6.20 -16.46
CA ASP A 62 -0.98 7.47 -16.83
C ASP A 62 -0.35 8.11 -15.59
N VAL A 63 -1.08 8.12 -14.47
CA VAL A 63 -0.54 8.62 -13.18
C VAL A 63 0.62 7.76 -12.68
N LEU A 64 0.56 6.44 -12.86
CA LEU A 64 1.69 5.57 -12.50
C LEU A 64 2.92 5.87 -13.36
N ALA A 65 2.74 6.09 -14.67
CA ALA A 65 3.84 6.43 -15.57
C ALA A 65 4.46 7.79 -15.24
N GLU A 66 3.65 8.80 -14.91
CA GLU A 66 4.13 10.12 -14.47
C GLU A 66 4.99 10.05 -13.20
N LEU A 67 4.67 9.13 -12.28
CA LEU A 67 5.42 8.92 -11.04
C LEU A 67 6.60 7.95 -11.20
N GLU A 68 6.82 7.42 -12.41
CA GLU A 68 7.81 6.36 -12.68
C GLU A 68 7.61 5.11 -11.80
N GLU A 69 6.36 4.84 -11.44
CA GLU A 69 5.98 3.74 -10.55
C GLU A 69 5.59 2.49 -11.34
N SER A 70 5.97 1.33 -10.80
CA SER A 70 5.56 0.02 -11.30
C SER A 70 4.62 -0.65 -10.31
N GLU A 71 3.86 -1.64 -10.77
CA GLU A 71 3.09 -2.49 -9.86
C GLU A 71 3.98 -3.09 -8.76
N GLY A 72 5.18 -3.56 -9.11
CA GLY A 72 6.12 -4.13 -8.15
C GLY A 72 6.56 -3.16 -7.05
N THR A 73 6.83 -1.90 -7.41
CA THR A 73 7.25 -0.86 -6.43
C THR A 73 6.09 -0.45 -5.54
N VAL A 74 4.88 -0.30 -6.09
CA VAL A 74 3.66 -0.02 -5.32
C VAL A 74 3.39 -1.14 -4.32
N LEU A 75 3.30 -2.38 -4.78
CA LEU A 75 2.92 -3.52 -3.95
C LEU A 75 3.98 -3.85 -2.88
N SER A 76 5.27 -3.70 -3.19
CA SER A 76 6.34 -3.98 -2.22
C SER A 76 6.27 -3.12 -0.97
N ARG A 77 5.75 -1.89 -1.05
CA ARG A 77 5.55 -1.00 0.11
C ARG A 77 4.57 -1.60 1.12
N TYR A 78 3.55 -2.30 0.63
CA TYR A 78 2.46 -2.83 1.44
C TYR A 78 2.72 -4.24 1.97
N ALA A 79 3.64 -5.00 1.38
CA ALA A 79 3.91 -6.37 1.82
C ALA A 79 4.22 -6.46 3.33
N ALA A 80 5.03 -5.52 3.84
CA ALA A 80 5.34 -5.45 5.27
C ALA A 80 4.17 -4.93 6.12
N GLU A 81 3.34 -4.02 5.59
CA GLU A 81 2.14 -3.54 6.27
C GLU A 81 1.07 -4.61 6.42
N LEU A 82 0.96 -5.51 5.44
CA LEU A 82 -0.02 -6.59 5.42
C LEU A 82 0.45 -7.81 6.22
N PHE A 83 1.74 -8.15 6.15
CA PHE A 83 2.24 -9.44 6.66
C PHE A 83 3.36 -9.30 7.72
N GLY A 84 3.74 -8.08 8.07
CA GLY A 84 4.87 -7.78 8.95
C GLY A 84 6.21 -8.01 8.25
N PHE A 85 7.33 -7.69 8.92
CA PHE A 85 8.66 -7.73 8.29
C PHE A 85 8.99 -9.09 7.62
N HIS A 86 8.88 -10.18 8.38
CA HIS A 86 9.21 -11.52 7.86
C HIS A 86 8.20 -12.01 6.83
N GLY A 87 6.91 -11.74 7.04
CA GLY A 87 5.85 -12.15 6.12
C GLY A 87 5.94 -11.40 4.80
N GLY A 88 6.15 -10.08 4.86
CA GLY A 88 6.30 -9.23 3.69
C GLY A 88 7.52 -9.59 2.86
N ARG A 89 8.65 -9.92 3.51
CA ARG A 89 9.83 -10.41 2.78
C ARG A 89 9.54 -11.72 2.05
N LYS A 90 8.86 -12.68 2.68
CA LYS A 90 8.47 -13.93 2.02
C LYS A 90 7.51 -13.69 0.85
N ASP A 91 6.59 -12.75 1.00
CA ASP A 91 5.66 -12.39 -0.07
C ASP A 91 6.41 -11.76 -1.25
N ILE A 92 7.36 -10.85 -0.99
CA ILE A 92 8.25 -10.28 -2.02
C ILE A 92 9.04 -11.38 -2.74
N GLU A 93 9.66 -12.30 -1.99
CA GLU A 93 10.40 -13.44 -2.57
C GLU A 93 9.50 -14.37 -3.41
N ALA A 94 8.22 -14.45 -3.07
CA ALA A 94 7.20 -15.19 -3.82
C ALA A 94 6.59 -14.40 -4.99
N GLY A 95 7.06 -13.18 -5.28
CA GLY A 95 6.54 -12.34 -6.36
C GLY A 95 5.27 -11.56 -5.99
N LEU A 96 5.06 -11.24 -4.71
CA LEU A 96 3.98 -10.40 -4.17
C LEU A 96 2.57 -10.98 -4.31
N VAL A 97 2.43 -12.29 -4.49
CA VAL A 97 1.14 -12.95 -4.78
C VAL A 97 0.10 -12.70 -3.69
N GLY A 98 0.50 -12.70 -2.41
CA GLY A 98 -0.40 -12.41 -1.30
C GLY A 98 -0.84 -10.95 -1.28
N THR A 99 0.08 -10.03 -1.53
CA THR A 99 -0.23 -8.60 -1.64
C THR A 99 -1.16 -8.31 -2.82
N GLN A 100 -0.90 -8.89 -4.00
CA GLN A 100 -1.78 -8.79 -5.17
C GLN A 100 -3.19 -9.27 -4.85
N ALA A 101 -3.32 -10.47 -4.28
CA ALA A 101 -4.60 -11.05 -3.92
C ALA A 101 -5.37 -10.17 -2.92
N TRP A 102 -4.67 -9.54 -1.96
CA TRP A 102 -5.28 -8.60 -1.04
C TRP A 102 -5.80 -7.34 -1.75
N PHE A 103 -4.99 -6.72 -2.62
CA PHE A 103 -5.40 -5.56 -3.42
C PHE A 103 -6.60 -5.87 -4.32
N ASP A 104 -6.70 -7.08 -4.88
CA ASP A 104 -7.87 -7.50 -5.64
C ASP A 104 -9.15 -7.54 -4.81
N THR A 105 -9.07 -7.88 -3.51
CA THR A 105 -10.22 -7.77 -2.62
C THR A 105 -10.65 -6.31 -2.38
N VAL A 106 -9.68 -5.38 -2.37
CA VAL A 106 -9.94 -3.93 -2.27
C VAL A 106 -10.61 -3.43 -3.54
N ARG A 107 -10.07 -3.78 -4.72
CA ARG A 107 -10.68 -3.44 -6.02
C ARG A 107 -12.10 -3.97 -6.16
N LYS A 108 -12.35 -5.22 -5.76
CA LYS A 108 -13.70 -5.80 -5.75
C LYS A 108 -14.65 -5.00 -4.86
N ALA A 109 -14.24 -4.60 -3.67
CA ALA A 109 -15.05 -3.75 -2.79
C ALA A 109 -15.25 -2.32 -3.34
N LEU A 110 -14.28 -1.81 -4.09
CA LEU A 110 -14.39 -0.51 -4.75
C LEU A 110 -15.40 -0.54 -5.91
N GLY A 111 -15.50 -1.67 -6.62
CA GLY A 111 -16.50 -1.89 -7.68
C GLY A 111 -17.90 -2.23 -7.17
N ALA A 112 -18.01 -2.90 -6.01
CA ALA A 112 -19.29 -3.30 -5.42
C ALA A 112 -20.10 -2.15 -4.80
N GLY A 113 -19.55 -0.93 -4.75
CA GLY A 113 -20.22 0.27 -4.23
C GLY A 113 -20.31 1.42 -5.23
N ALA A 114 -20.20 1.11 -6.53
CA ALA A 114 -20.46 2.04 -7.63
C ALA A 114 -21.89 1.91 -8.14
#